data_AF-A0AA35R2C3-F1
#
_entry.id   AF-A0AA35R2C3-F1
#
_cell.length_a   1.000
_cell.length_b   1.000
_cell.length_c   1.000
_cell.angle_alpha   90.00
_cell.angle_beta   90.00
_cell.angle_gamma   90.00
#
_symmetry.space_group_name_H-M   'P 1'
#
loop_
_entity.id
_entity.type
_entity.pdbx_description
1 polymer ?
#
loop_
_entity_poly.entity_id
_entity_poly.type
_entity_poly.pdbx_seq_one_letter_code
_entity_poly.pdbx_strand_id
1 'polypeptide(L)'
;MAVTFSHNSRPTGPQVYTTTLDGRCTSGFTGTSASAPLLSGVIALALQANPDLTWRDVQYLIVYTSNIDILTVDDLATNGAGLKFSHHFGFGAIDAEALVTRARHWTSVPQQLNFTIPATQFECMISNGSTCELEFQFTSELGANISSLEHVLVSLSLSIVPTANDSLWNLTDYYEAEKDGEAGDWLQSPHPRRGDVEIELTSPAGTRSILLPNRDYDFVNTEGYDNWPFMSVHFWGEDPTGTWTLRTTFRASSGSVFITNVTLTGFGIAEGVSGNSNRGLCQNCLRGCGDVCDVCSELRLNYSLACVSTCPNATIEYNGYCIAGSVIYPETPTGNSADGTTTVILVSVAAVVVVTLFVVVLVVLVVVLVTRKRRKDRFSTTTTATNVYWSLPDIDDNDDETVQI
;
A
#
# COMPACT_ATOMS: atom_id res chain seq x y z
N MET A 1 1.84 -1.38 -3.13
CA MET A 1 0.99 -0.50 -3.96
C MET A 1 1.82 0.41 -4.86
N ALA A 2 2.78 1.17 -4.33
CA ALA A 2 3.70 1.97 -5.15
C ALA A 2 5.03 2.13 -4.40
N VAL A 3 6.04 2.68 -5.06
CA VAL A 3 7.34 2.97 -4.47
C VAL A 3 7.68 4.44 -4.50
N THR A 4 8.51 4.84 -3.55
CA THR A 4 9.27 6.09 -3.62
C THR A 4 10.75 5.74 -3.70
N PHE A 5 11.57 6.66 -4.19
CA PHE A 5 13.00 6.40 -4.34
C PHE A 5 13.69 6.36 -2.96
N SER A 6 14.19 5.18 -2.58
CA SER A 6 15.18 5.01 -1.50
C SER A 6 16.22 3.99 -1.94
N HIS A 7 17.50 4.29 -1.74
CA HIS A 7 18.60 3.41 -2.12
C HIS A 7 18.95 2.45 -0.98
N ASN A 8 19.15 1.16 -1.28
CA ASN A 8 19.21 0.14 -0.23
C ASN A 8 20.56 -0.60 -0.12
N SER A 9 21.53 -0.44 -1.06
CA SER A 9 22.58 -1.49 -1.12
C SER A 9 23.98 -1.16 -1.62
N ARG A 10 24.32 0.07 -2.03
CA ARG A 10 25.73 0.42 -2.33
C ARG A 10 26.07 1.87 -1.93
N PRO A 11 27.31 2.16 -1.49
CA PRO A 11 27.72 3.49 -1.04
C PRO A 11 27.87 4.51 -2.20
N THR A 12 27.48 4.16 -3.43
CA THR A 12 27.77 4.93 -4.64
C THR A 12 26.56 5.62 -5.27
N GLY A 13 25.42 5.72 -4.55
CA GLY A 13 24.22 6.44 -5.00
C GLY A 13 23.78 7.53 -4.02
N PRO A 14 23.06 8.57 -4.49
CA PRO A 14 22.50 9.60 -3.59
C PRO A 14 21.49 8.96 -2.64
N GLN A 15 21.66 9.25 -1.35
CA GLN A 15 20.80 8.82 -0.25
C GLN A 15 19.85 9.96 0.15
N VAL A 16 18.90 9.69 1.05
CA VAL A 16 17.93 10.71 1.47
C VAL A 16 18.58 11.69 2.45
N TYR A 17 18.53 12.98 2.10
CA TYR A 17 18.92 14.06 2.98
C TYR A 17 17.76 14.44 3.89
N THR A 18 18.00 14.45 5.20
CA THR A 18 16.97 14.82 6.18
C THR A 18 17.61 15.33 7.48
N THR A 19 16.79 15.81 8.41
CA THR A 19 17.23 16.19 9.76
C THR A 19 17.51 14.95 10.62
N THR A 20 18.48 15.05 11.52
CA THR A 20 18.80 14.03 12.54
C THR A 20 18.86 14.66 13.94
N LEU A 21 19.18 13.87 14.96
CA LEU A 21 19.24 14.28 16.36
C LEU A 21 20.18 15.49 16.58
N ASP A 22 19.98 16.19 17.70
CA ASP A 22 20.79 17.33 18.14
C ASP A 22 20.86 18.49 17.15
N GLY A 23 19.80 18.70 16.37
CA GLY A 23 19.70 19.80 15.40
C GLY A 23 20.63 19.64 14.19
N ARG A 24 21.06 18.41 13.89
CA ARG A 24 21.96 18.10 12.78
C ARG A 24 21.20 17.67 11.53
N CYS A 25 21.91 17.58 10.41
CA CYS A 25 21.41 16.99 9.17
C CYS A 25 22.16 15.69 8.88
N THR A 26 21.50 14.74 8.23
CA THR A 26 22.10 13.52 7.69
C THR A 26 21.88 13.47 6.19
N SER A 27 22.89 13.02 5.48
CA SER A 27 22.80 12.63 4.07
C SER A 27 22.71 11.13 3.90
N GLY A 28 22.63 10.37 5.00
CA GLY A 28 22.82 8.93 5.04
C GLY A 28 21.55 8.09 5.19
N PHE A 29 20.37 8.71 5.14
CA PHE A 29 19.13 7.98 5.42
C PHE A 29 18.74 7.08 4.24
N THR A 30 18.53 5.81 4.52
CA THR A 30 18.37 4.75 3.52
C THR A 30 17.31 3.73 3.91
N GLY A 31 17.04 2.80 2.99
CA GLY A 31 16.07 1.72 3.19
C GLY A 31 14.63 2.17 2.95
N THR A 32 13.73 1.20 2.99
CA THR A 32 12.28 1.42 2.83
C THR A 32 11.70 2.35 3.90
N SER A 33 12.36 2.44 5.06
CA SER A 33 12.06 3.41 6.13
C SER A 33 12.19 4.86 5.67
N ALA A 34 13.04 5.16 4.68
CA ALA A 34 13.16 6.48 4.08
C ALA A 34 12.07 6.75 3.02
N SER A 35 11.53 5.70 2.43
CA SER A 35 10.45 5.78 1.45
C SER A 35 9.10 6.16 2.06
N ALA A 36 8.70 5.53 3.18
CA ALA A 36 7.40 5.78 3.78
C ALA A 36 7.12 7.25 4.18
N PRO A 37 8.08 8.01 4.76
CA PRO A 37 7.92 9.43 5.04
C PRO A 37 7.74 10.30 3.78
N LEU A 38 8.42 9.96 2.67
CA LEU A 38 8.27 10.66 1.40
C LEU A 38 6.85 10.51 0.86
N LEU A 39 6.34 9.28 0.81
CA LEU A 39 4.95 9.02 0.42
C LEU A 39 3.97 9.75 1.34
N SER A 40 4.22 9.75 2.65
CA SER A 40 3.38 10.45 3.63
C SER A 40 3.31 11.97 3.34
N GLY A 41 4.43 12.58 2.96
CA GLY A 41 4.48 13.98 2.53
C GLY A 41 3.67 14.24 1.26
N VAL A 42 3.75 13.37 0.26
CA VAL A 42 2.94 13.48 -0.98
C VAL A 42 1.45 13.33 -0.68
N ILE A 43 1.06 12.37 0.17
CA ILE A 43 -0.34 12.20 0.59
C ILE A 43 -0.83 13.45 1.34
N ALA A 44 0.01 14.08 2.17
CA ALA A 44 -0.35 15.33 2.84
C ALA A 44 -0.64 16.46 1.84
N LEU A 45 0.11 16.57 0.74
CA LEU A 45 -0.18 17.53 -0.33
C LEU A 45 -1.51 17.23 -1.03
N ALA A 46 -1.83 15.94 -1.22
CA ALA A 46 -3.09 15.51 -1.81
C ALA A 46 -4.29 15.87 -0.93
N LEU A 47 -4.18 15.58 0.38
CA LEU A 47 -5.19 15.93 1.38
C LEU A 47 -5.32 17.45 1.57
N GLN A 48 -4.23 18.20 1.41
CA GLN A 48 -4.30 19.66 1.38
C GLN A 48 -5.08 20.16 0.16
N ALA A 49 -4.92 19.50 -0.98
CA ALA A 49 -5.61 19.86 -2.22
C ALA A 49 -7.08 19.41 -2.22
N ASN A 50 -7.40 18.30 -1.56
CA ASN A 50 -8.75 17.79 -1.36
C ASN A 50 -8.89 17.15 0.04
N PRO A 51 -9.41 17.89 1.03
CA PRO A 51 -9.57 17.38 2.39
C PRO A 51 -10.63 16.28 2.55
N ASP A 52 -11.49 16.08 1.54
CA ASP A 52 -12.61 15.12 1.59
C ASP A 52 -12.19 13.71 1.15
N LEU A 53 -10.94 13.51 0.71
CA LEU A 53 -10.43 12.20 0.31
C LEU A 53 -10.52 11.20 1.46
N THR A 54 -11.13 10.05 1.18
CA THR A 54 -11.12 8.91 2.09
C THR A 54 -9.80 8.13 1.99
N TRP A 55 -9.56 7.22 2.94
CA TRP A 55 -8.39 6.34 2.88
C TRP A 55 -8.36 5.46 1.61
N ARG A 56 -9.54 5.07 1.09
CA ARG A 56 -9.66 4.32 -0.18
C ARG A 56 -9.34 5.21 -1.36
N ASP A 57 -9.86 6.44 -1.39
CA ASP A 57 -9.56 7.40 -2.45
C ASP A 57 -8.05 7.62 -2.63
N VAL A 58 -7.31 7.72 -1.52
CA VAL A 58 -5.84 7.83 -1.57
C VAL A 58 -5.21 6.59 -2.23
N GLN A 59 -5.70 5.39 -1.96
CA GLN A 59 -5.19 4.17 -2.62
C GLN A 59 -5.49 4.17 -4.12
N TYR A 60 -6.73 4.51 -4.51
CA TYR A 60 -7.12 4.68 -5.92
C TYR A 60 -6.19 5.67 -6.63
N LEU A 61 -5.97 6.84 -6.03
CA LEU A 61 -5.08 7.85 -6.58
C LEU A 61 -3.66 7.29 -6.77
N ILE A 62 -3.09 6.63 -5.76
CA ILE A 62 -1.77 6.00 -5.87
C ILE A 62 -1.72 5.02 -7.05
N VAL A 63 -2.70 4.13 -7.18
CA VAL A 63 -2.75 3.13 -8.26
C VAL A 63 -2.77 3.79 -9.64
N TYR A 64 -3.61 4.81 -9.85
CA TYR A 64 -3.77 5.41 -11.17
C TYR A 64 -2.75 6.50 -11.52
N THR A 65 -2.03 7.06 -10.54
CA THR A 65 -1.04 8.13 -10.79
C THR A 65 0.40 7.69 -10.61
N SER A 66 0.65 6.44 -10.24
CA SER A 66 2.02 5.91 -10.19
C SER A 66 2.58 5.71 -11.61
N ASN A 67 3.89 5.90 -11.75
CA ASN A 67 4.59 5.79 -13.03
C ASN A 67 5.66 4.69 -12.95
N ILE A 68 5.41 3.58 -13.64
CA ILE A 68 6.34 2.45 -13.70
C ILE A 68 7.39 2.60 -14.80
N ASP A 69 7.13 3.42 -15.82
CA ASP A 69 7.97 3.53 -17.02
C ASP A 69 9.31 4.24 -16.76
N ILE A 70 9.45 4.91 -15.61
CA ILE A 70 10.71 5.51 -15.16
C ILE A 70 11.62 4.54 -14.40
N LEU A 71 11.16 3.31 -14.17
CA LEU A 71 11.86 2.30 -13.38
C LEU A 71 12.43 1.22 -14.29
N THR A 72 13.59 0.68 -13.90
CA THR A 72 14.10 -0.57 -14.49
C THR A 72 13.45 -1.73 -13.74
N VAL A 73 12.50 -2.40 -14.38
CA VAL A 73 11.67 -3.46 -13.80
C VAL A 73 11.88 -4.76 -14.56
N ASP A 74 12.26 -5.82 -13.85
CA ASP A 74 12.51 -7.16 -14.39
C ASP A 74 11.28 -8.07 -14.35
N ASP A 75 10.35 -7.81 -13.43
CA ASP A 75 9.11 -8.57 -13.19
C ASP A 75 7.84 -7.85 -13.68
N LEU A 76 7.97 -6.99 -14.69
CA LEU A 76 6.85 -6.17 -15.18
C LEU A 76 5.73 -7.04 -15.76
N ALA A 77 4.52 -6.87 -15.23
CA ALA A 77 3.30 -7.52 -15.71
C ALA A 77 2.19 -6.49 -15.97
N THR A 78 1.18 -6.88 -16.75
CA THR A 78 -0.04 -6.09 -16.96
C THR A 78 -1.24 -6.93 -16.55
N ASN A 79 -2.11 -6.37 -15.73
CA ASN A 79 -3.27 -7.06 -15.20
C ASN A 79 -4.47 -7.04 -16.17
N GLY A 80 -5.57 -7.70 -15.81
CA GLY A 80 -6.78 -7.82 -16.64
C GLY A 80 -7.51 -6.50 -16.89
N ALA A 81 -7.26 -5.48 -16.05
CA ALA A 81 -7.75 -4.12 -16.23
C ALA A 81 -6.83 -3.25 -17.11
N GLY A 82 -5.63 -3.73 -17.46
CA GLY A 82 -4.64 -2.99 -18.23
C GLY A 82 -3.65 -2.18 -17.38
N LEU A 83 -3.63 -2.36 -16.06
CA LEU A 83 -2.66 -1.71 -15.17
C LEU A 83 -1.35 -2.48 -15.16
N LYS A 84 -0.24 -1.76 -15.38
CA LYS A 84 1.10 -2.32 -15.22
C LYS A 84 1.46 -2.41 -13.74
N PHE A 85 2.07 -3.50 -13.32
CA PHE A 85 2.53 -3.69 -11.96
C PHE A 85 3.81 -4.53 -11.89
N SER A 86 4.43 -4.52 -10.71
CA SER A 86 5.60 -5.28 -10.31
C SER A 86 5.46 -5.69 -8.85
N HIS A 87 5.97 -6.87 -8.47
CA HIS A 87 6.06 -7.29 -7.08
C HIS A 87 7.06 -6.43 -6.30
N HIS A 88 8.12 -5.96 -6.96
CA HIS A 88 9.12 -5.07 -6.37
C HIS A 88 8.63 -3.62 -6.24
N PHE A 89 7.91 -3.11 -7.24
CA PHE A 89 7.60 -1.69 -7.36
C PHE A 89 6.10 -1.33 -7.26
N GLY A 90 5.22 -2.32 -7.11
CA GLY A 90 3.78 -2.10 -7.18
C GLY A 90 3.37 -1.54 -8.53
N PHE A 91 2.50 -0.54 -8.55
CA PHE A 91 2.08 0.18 -9.76
C PHE A 91 3.12 1.20 -10.26
N GLY A 92 4.29 1.30 -9.59
CA GLY A 92 5.41 2.14 -10.01
C GLY A 92 5.77 3.23 -9.00
N ALA A 93 6.53 4.21 -9.47
CA ALA A 93 6.98 5.33 -8.66
C ALA A 93 5.87 6.35 -8.43
N ILE A 94 5.79 6.88 -7.21
CA ILE A 94 4.86 7.94 -6.87
C ILE A 94 5.19 9.22 -7.64
N ASP A 95 4.21 9.75 -8.35
CA ASP A 95 4.24 11.07 -8.97
C ASP A 95 3.38 12.03 -8.14
N ALA A 96 4.04 12.94 -7.41
CA ALA A 96 3.37 13.90 -6.55
C ALA A 96 2.49 14.89 -7.32
N GLU A 97 2.93 15.30 -8.51
CA GLU A 97 2.19 16.24 -9.33
C GLU A 97 0.93 15.58 -9.90
N ALA A 98 1.04 14.37 -10.46
CA ALA A 98 -0.11 13.63 -10.97
C ALA A 98 -1.11 13.31 -9.85
N LEU A 99 -0.62 12.88 -8.68
CA LEU A 99 -1.45 12.55 -7.53
C LEU A 99 -2.23 13.77 -7.01
N VAL A 100 -1.55 14.90 -6.77
CA VAL A 100 -2.20 16.15 -6.28
C VAL A 100 -3.14 16.74 -7.33
N THR A 101 -2.74 16.71 -8.59
CA THR A 101 -3.56 17.21 -9.70
C THR A 101 -4.86 16.42 -9.83
N ARG A 102 -4.79 15.09 -9.72
CA ARG A 102 -5.97 14.23 -9.75
C ARG A 102 -6.81 14.36 -8.48
N ALA A 103 -6.17 14.52 -7.31
CA ALA A 103 -6.85 14.72 -6.02
C ALA A 103 -7.84 15.90 -6.04
N ARG A 104 -7.47 17.04 -6.65
CA ARG A 104 -8.30 18.26 -6.72
C ARG A 104 -9.67 18.05 -7.38
N HIS A 105 -9.77 17.07 -8.27
CA HIS A 105 -10.98 16.78 -9.04
C HIS A 105 -11.53 15.38 -8.73
N TRP A 106 -10.98 14.71 -7.72
CA TRP A 106 -11.38 13.36 -7.36
C TRP A 106 -12.79 13.34 -6.78
N THR A 107 -13.60 12.41 -7.27
CA THR A 107 -14.90 12.08 -6.69
C THR A 107 -14.73 10.80 -5.89
N SER A 108 -15.15 10.81 -4.62
CA SER A 108 -14.98 9.65 -3.75
C SER A 108 -15.63 8.39 -4.31
N VAL A 109 -14.91 7.28 -4.17
CA VAL A 109 -15.40 5.98 -4.60
C VAL A 109 -16.63 5.55 -3.79
N PRO A 110 -17.55 4.74 -4.37
CA PRO A 110 -18.73 4.26 -3.65
C PRO A 110 -18.34 3.33 -2.50
N GLN A 111 -19.34 2.93 -1.70
CA GLN A 111 -19.14 2.02 -0.57
C GLN A 111 -18.41 0.74 -1.00
N GLN A 112 -17.41 0.34 -0.23
CA GLN A 112 -16.69 -0.91 -0.46
C GLN A 112 -17.63 -2.09 -0.24
N LEU A 113 -17.58 -3.03 -1.16
CA LEU A 113 -18.24 -4.32 -1.07
C LEU A 113 -17.19 -5.42 -0.89
N ASN A 114 -17.62 -6.58 -0.40
CA ASN A 114 -16.78 -7.78 -0.37
C ASN A 114 -17.58 -9.02 -0.75
N PHE A 115 -16.84 -10.04 -1.17
CA PHE A 115 -17.33 -11.40 -1.31
C PHE A 115 -16.35 -12.36 -0.65
N THR A 116 -16.86 -13.48 -0.16
CA THR A 116 -16.03 -14.57 0.34
C THR A 116 -16.50 -15.87 -0.28
N ILE A 117 -15.61 -16.56 -0.98
CA ILE A 117 -15.85 -17.93 -1.42
C ILE A 117 -15.49 -18.84 -0.24
N PRO A 118 -16.47 -19.53 0.36
CA PRO A 118 -16.23 -20.36 1.52
C PRO A 118 -15.27 -21.50 1.18
N ALA A 119 -14.50 -21.91 2.17
CA ALA A 119 -13.57 -23.03 2.03
C ALA A 119 -14.34 -24.29 1.63
N THR A 120 -14.05 -24.83 0.46
CA THR A 120 -14.32 -26.24 0.18
C THR A 120 -13.50 -27.09 1.15
N GLN A 121 -13.96 -28.31 1.51
CA GLN A 121 -13.12 -29.31 2.18
C GLN A 121 -11.96 -29.65 1.24
N PHE A 122 -10.92 -28.83 1.29
CA PHE A 122 -9.72 -28.96 0.50
C PHE A 122 -8.61 -29.34 1.47
N GLU A 123 -8.16 -30.57 1.31
CA GLU A 123 -7.00 -31.11 1.97
C GLU A 123 -6.03 -31.49 0.88
N CYS A 124 -4.93 -30.76 0.78
CA CYS A 124 -3.90 -31.08 -0.19
C CYS A 124 -2.59 -31.39 0.51
N MET A 125 -2.05 -32.57 0.21
CA MET A 125 -0.71 -32.98 0.62
C MET A 125 0.24 -32.84 -0.57
N ILE A 126 1.26 -31.99 -0.41
CA ILE A 126 2.25 -31.70 -1.44
C ILE A 126 3.56 -32.37 -1.00
N SER A 127 3.98 -33.40 -1.72
CA SER A 127 5.28 -34.05 -1.53
C SER A 127 6.34 -33.49 -2.48
N ASN A 128 7.60 -33.87 -2.30
CA ASN A 128 8.78 -33.36 -3.04
C ASN A 128 8.49 -33.02 -4.52
N GLY A 129 8.65 -31.74 -4.86
CA GLY A 129 8.58 -31.23 -6.24
C GLY A 129 7.19 -31.25 -6.88
N SER A 130 6.15 -31.59 -6.12
CA SER A 130 4.77 -31.57 -6.59
C SER A 130 4.12 -30.20 -6.40
N THR A 131 3.03 -30.00 -7.12
CA THR A 131 2.22 -28.78 -7.11
C THR A 131 0.78 -29.15 -6.78
N CYS A 132 0.10 -28.25 -6.08
CA CYS A 132 -1.32 -28.35 -5.83
C CYS A 132 -2.05 -27.14 -6.40
N GLU A 133 -3.14 -27.41 -7.11
CA GLU A 133 -3.98 -26.36 -7.68
C GLU A 133 -5.39 -26.49 -7.11
N LEU A 134 -5.93 -25.36 -6.66
CA LEU A 134 -7.29 -25.22 -6.19
C LEU A 134 -7.99 -24.16 -7.04
N GLU A 135 -9.12 -24.53 -7.64
CA GLU A 135 -9.95 -23.61 -8.39
C GLU A 135 -11.11 -23.11 -7.56
N PHE A 136 -11.34 -21.80 -7.57
CA PHE A 136 -12.54 -21.16 -7.04
C PHE A 136 -13.37 -20.64 -8.19
N GLN A 137 -14.67 -20.94 -8.18
CA GLN A 137 -15.63 -20.37 -9.13
C GLN A 137 -16.31 -19.17 -8.48
N PHE A 138 -16.02 -17.97 -8.99
CA PHE A 138 -16.78 -16.78 -8.64
C PHE A 138 -17.85 -16.52 -9.70
N THR A 139 -19.10 -16.35 -9.25
CA THR A 139 -20.23 -15.94 -10.08
C THR A 139 -20.82 -14.67 -9.47
N SER A 140 -21.43 -13.82 -10.29
CA SER A 140 -22.09 -12.58 -9.83
C SER A 140 -23.21 -12.82 -8.81
N GLU A 141 -23.69 -14.05 -8.67
CA GLU A 141 -24.69 -14.48 -7.70
C GLU A 141 -24.12 -14.78 -6.30
N LEU A 142 -22.81 -15.05 -6.18
CA LEU A 142 -22.15 -15.52 -4.95
C LEU A 142 -21.85 -14.42 -3.92
N GLY A 143 -22.07 -13.16 -4.26
CA GLY A 143 -22.02 -12.07 -3.27
C GLY A 143 -21.36 -10.83 -3.82
N ALA A 144 -22.04 -9.71 -3.56
CA ALA A 144 -21.73 -8.34 -3.98
C ALA A 144 -21.58 -8.19 -5.50
N ASN A 145 -22.37 -7.29 -6.09
CA ASN A 145 -22.31 -6.89 -7.50
C ASN A 145 -20.99 -6.17 -7.84
N ILE A 146 -19.84 -6.73 -7.42
CA ILE A 146 -18.50 -6.20 -7.61
C ILE A 146 -18.12 -6.45 -9.07
N SER A 147 -17.85 -5.35 -9.75
CA SER A 147 -17.35 -5.35 -11.13
C SER A 147 -15.92 -4.84 -11.23
N SER A 148 -15.38 -4.26 -10.16
CA SER A 148 -14.00 -3.78 -10.08
C SER A 148 -13.40 -4.10 -8.71
N LEU A 149 -12.32 -4.87 -8.70
CA LEU A 149 -11.56 -5.21 -7.50
C LEU A 149 -10.66 -4.07 -7.00
N GLU A 150 -10.41 -4.05 -5.69
CA GLU A 150 -9.39 -3.24 -5.02
C GLU A 150 -8.28 -4.15 -4.50
N HIS A 151 -8.64 -5.20 -3.76
CA HIS A 151 -7.67 -6.17 -3.27
C HIS A 151 -8.33 -7.53 -3.02
N VAL A 152 -7.49 -8.54 -3.00
CA VAL A 152 -7.90 -9.94 -2.77
C VAL A 152 -7.08 -10.50 -1.61
N LEU A 153 -7.75 -11.22 -0.73
CA LEU A 153 -7.18 -12.00 0.37
C LEU A 153 -7.34 -13.50 0.10
N VAL A 154 -6.26 -14.25 0.27
CA VAL A 154 -6.29 -15.71 0.41
C VAL A 154 -5.90 -16.03 1.83
N SER A 155 -6.86 -16.49 2.63
CA SER A 155 -6.57 -17.00 3.97
C SER A 155 -6.48 -18.51 3.93
N LEU A 156 -5.39 -19.09 4.44
CA LEU A 156 -5.20 -20.53 4.50
C LEU A 156 -4.42 -20.97 5.74
N SER A 157 -4.63 -22.22 6.14
CA SER A 157 -3.78 -22.90 7.12
C SER A 157 -2.85 -23.87 6.39
N LEU A 158 -1.60 -23.91 6.83
CA LEU A 158 -0.54 -24.74 6.27
C LEU A 158 0.21 -25.39 7.42
N SER A 159 0.49 -26.69 7.30
CA SER A 159 1.40 -27.41 8.20
C SER A 159 2.47 -28.16 7.41
N ILE A 160 3.65 -28.25 8.00
CA ILE A 160 4.78 -28.98 7.43
C ILE A 160 4.86 -30.32 8.15
N VAL A 161 5.04 -31.38 7.38
CA VAL A 161 5.13 -32.75 7.87
C VAL A 161 6.49 -33.31 7.48
N PRO A 162 7.47 -33.26 8.38
CA PRO A 162 8.76 -33.91 8.19
C PRO A 162 8.65 -35.44 8.14
N THR A 163 9.59 -36.09 7.46
CA THR A 163 9.75 -37.55 7.51
C THR A 163 10.50 -37.99 8.76
N ALA A 164 10.50 -39.28 9.07
CA ALA A 164 11.19 -39.82 10.24
C ALA A 164 12.72 -39.62 10.22
N ASN A 165 13.30 -39.38 9.04
CA ASN A 165 14.72 -39.11 8.86
C ASN A 165 15.04 -37.60 8.79
N ASP A 166 14.01 -36.75 8.77
CA ASP A 166 14.19 -35.31 8.81
C ASP A 166 14.38 -34.87 10.25
N SER A 167 15.47 -34.16 10.50
CA SER A 167 15.70 -33.51 11.78
C SER A 167 14.61 -32.45 12.01
N LEU A 168 14.04 -32.41 13.22
CA LEU A 168 13.10 -31.36 13.63
C LEU A 168 13.95 -30.15 14.04
N TRP A 169 13.85 -29.05 13.29
CA TRP A 169 14.68 -27.87 13.49
C TRP A 169 13.84 -26.71 13.97
N ASN A 170 14.35 -25.98 14.95
CA ASN A 170 13.79 -24.71 15.40
C ASN A 170 14.77 -23.55 15.11
N LEU A 171 14.31 -22.32 15.36
CA LEU A 171 15.09 -21.11 15.09
C LEU A 171 16.41 -21.04 15.88
N THR A 172 16.52 -21.69 17.04
CA THR A 172 17.73 -21.74 17.87
C THR A 172 18.82 -22.59 17.20
N ASP A 173 18.46 -23.73 16.63
CA ASP A 173 19.41 -24.65 15.98
C ASP A 173 20.09 -23.96 14.78
N TYR A 174 19.38 -23.06 14.08
CA TYR A 174 19.93 -22.25 13.00
C TYR A 174 20.99 -21.25 13.49
N TYR A 175 20.69 -20.46 14.54
CA TYR A 175 21.63 -19.46 15.03
C TYR A 175 22.89 -20.08 15.63
N GLU A 176 22.79 -21.28 16.22
CA GLU A 176 23.96 -22.04 16.66
C GLU A 176 24.81 -22.49 15.47
N ALA A 177 24.19 -23.01 14.40
CA ALA A 177 24.90 -23.42 13.19
C ALA A 177 25.54 -22.24 12.42
N GLU A 178 24.91 -21.06 12.42
CA GLU A 178 25.47 -19.84 11.84
C GLU A 178 26.70 -19.35 12.61
N LYS A 179 26.64 -19.39 13.94
CA LYS A 179 27.77 -19.04 14.81
C LYS A 179 28.98 -19.94 14.59
N ASP A 180 28.75 -21.21 14.27
CA ASP A 180 29.81 -22.18 14.02
C ASP A 180 30.37 -22.13 12.59
N GLY A 181 29.83 -21.26 11.72
CA GLY A 181 30.30 -21.08 10.33
C GLY A 181 29.83 -22.17 9.37
N GLU A 182 28.91 -23.03 9.79
CA GLU A 182 28.40 -24.17 9.01
C GLU A 182 27.16 -23.79 8.19
N ALA A 183 26.58 -22.59 8.36
CA ALA A 183 25.34 -22.10 7.72
C ALA A 183 25.21 -22.37 6.21
N GLY A 184 26.33 -22.38 5.47
CA GLY A 184 26.34 -22.56 4.01
C GLY A 184 25.99 -23.97 3.51
N ASP A 185 26.36 -25.02 4.26
CA ASP A 185 26.06 -26.42 3.89
C ASP A 185 24.56 -26.74 4.06
N TRP A 186 23.85 -25.97 4.90
CA TRP A 186 22.44 -26.22 5.21
C TRP A 186 21.47 -25.77 4.12
N LEU A 187 21.85 -24.83 3.24
CA LEU A 187 21.04 -24.50 2.05
C LEU A 187 20.88 -25.70 1.11
N GLN A 188 21.76 -26.70 1.22
CA GLN A 188 21.72 -27.93 0.42
C GLN A 188 21.15 -29.14 1.19
N SER A 189 20.77 -28.97 2.47
CA SER A 189 20.30 -30.06 3.30
C SER A 189 18.87 -30.50 2.92
N PRO A 190 18.59 -31.81 2.81
CA PRO A 190 17.29 -32.32 2.37
C PRO A 190 16.30 -32.35 3.54
N HIS A 191 15.88 -31.16 3.99
CA HIS A 191 14.85 -31.03 5.03
C HIS A 191 13.71 -30.15 4.53
N PRO A 192 12.45 -30.47 4.90
CA PRO A 192 11.30 -29.68 4.52
C PRO A 192 11.28 -28.38 5.32
N ARG A 193 11.20 -27.22 4.67
CA ARG A 193 11.17 -25.92 5.36
C ARG A 193 9.99 -25.07 4.89
N ARG A 194 9.51 -24.17 5.74
CA ARG A 194 8.45 -23.21 5.40
C ARG A 194 8.86 -22.30 4.23
N GLY A 195 10.15 -21.99 4.13
CA GLY A 195 10.73 -21.24 3.02
C GLY A 195 10.63 -21.92 1.66
N ASP A 196 10.44 -23.24 1.60
CA ASP A 196 10.33 -24.01 0.36
C ASP A 196 8.90 -23.99 -0.23
N VAL A 197 7.95 -23.35 0.46
CA VAL A 197 6.57 -23.16 -0.01
C VAL A 197 6.48 -21.89 -0.85
N GLU A 198 5.91 -22.03 -2.05
CA GLU A 198 5.53 -20.90 -2.90
C GLU A 198 4.02 -20.93 -3.16
N ILE A 199 3.34 -19.79 -3.00
CA ILE A 199 1.90 -19.65 -3.21
C ILE A 199 1.65 -18.57 -4.24
N GLU A 200 0.81 -18.87 -5.21
CA GLU A 200 0.45 -17.99 -6.30
C GLU A 200 -1.06 -18.01 -6.53
N LEU A 201 -1.63 -16.86 -6.84
CA LEU A 201 -3.03 -16.73 -7.25
C LEU A 201 -3.11 -16.21 -8.68
N THR A 202 -3.97 -16.83 -9.49
CA THR A 202 -4.28 -16.39 -10.85
C THR A 202 -5.75 -15.99 -10.94
N SER A 203 -6.03 -14.82 -11.51
CA SER A 203 -7.40 -14.32 -11.72
C SER A 203 -8.04 -14.88 -12.99
N PRO A 204 -9.38 -14.75 -13.14
CA PRO A 204 -10.07 -15.15 -14.37
C PRO A 204 -9.58 -14.44 -15.64
N ALA A 205 -9.04 -13.22 -15.49
CA ALA A 205 -8.46 -12.46 -16.59
C ALA A 205 -7.02 -12.91 -16.94
N GLY A 206 -6.44 -13.86 -16.20
CA GLY A 206 -5.11 -14.39 -16.42
C GLY A 206 -3.98 -13.66 -15.68
N THR A 207 -4.30 -12.68 -14.83
CA THR A 207 -3.29 -12.00 -14.00
C THR A 207 -2.75 -12.97 -12.97
N ARG A 208 -1.43 -13.05 -12.82
CA ARG A 208 -0.77 -13.90 -11.83
C ARG A 208 -0.12 -13.05 -10.74
N SER A 209 -0.38 -13.39 -9.47
CA SER A 209 0.25 -12.77 -8.31
C SER A 209 0.90 -13.81 -7.41
N ILE A 210 2.22 -13.72 -7.22
CA ILE A 210 2.94 -14.43 -6.16
C ILE A 210 2.50 -13.85 -4.80
N LEU A 211 1.90 -14.68 -3.96
CA LEU A 211 1.42 -14.34 -2.61
C LEU A 211 2.43 -14.67 -1.53
N LEU A 212 3.17 -15.76 -1.72
CA LEU A 212 4.29 -16.16 -0.88
C LEU A 212 5.41 -16.62 -1.81
N PRO A 213 6.49 -15.85 -1.97
CA PRO A 213 7.67 -16.32 -2.71
C PRO A 213 8.44 -17.34 -1.87
N ASN A 214 9.30 -18.10 -2.54
CA ASN A 214 10.33 -18.88 -1.87
C ASN A 214 11.24 -17.98 -1.02
N ARG A 215 11.61 -18.48 0.16
CA ARG A 215 12.43 -17.75 1.14
C ARG A 215 13.55 -18.67 1.63
N ASP A 216 14.71 -18.59 0.97
CA ASP A 216 15.86 -19.47 1.23
C ASP A 216 16.29 -19.54 2.70
N TYR A 217 16.07 -18.45 3.45
CA TYR A 217 16.45 -18.32 4.85
C TYR A 217 15.31 -18.59 5.86
N ASP A 218 14.13 -19.04 5.43
CA ASP A 218 13.07 -19.48 6.35
C ASP A 218 13.16 -21.00 6.57
N PHE A 219 14.00 -21.37 7.54
CA PHE A 219 14.32 -22.77 7.86
C PHE A 219 13.31 -23.47 8.78
N VAL A 220 12.25 -22.77 9.21
CA VAL A 220 11.29 -23.32 10.17
C VAL A 220 10.56 -24.51 9.57
N ASN A 221 10.56 -25.66 10.26
CA ASN A 221 9.87 -26.88 9.82
C ASN A 221 8.84 -27.43 10.80
N THR A 222 8.70 -26.78 11.95
CA THR A 222 7.74 -27.13 13.01
C THR A 222 6.49 -26.26 13.01
N GLU A 223 6.55 -25.11 12.33
CA GLU A 223 5.45 -24.16 12.22
C GLU A 223 5.13 -23.89 10.75
N GLY A 224 3.84 -23.77 10.43
CA GLY A 224 3.38 -23.32 9.12
C GLY A 224 2.64 -22.00 9.24
N TYR A 225 1.44 -21.96 8.68
CA TYR A 225 0.53 -20.82 8.76
C TYR A 225 -0.78 -21.24 9.39
N ASP A 226 -1.36 -20.40 10.24
CA ASP A 226 -2.70 -20.62 10.77
C ASP A 226 -3.63 -19.51 10.29
N ASN A 227 -4.53 -19.86 9.36
CA ASN A 227 -5.50 -18.95 8.74
C ASN A 227 -4.88 -17.61 8.31
N TRP A 228 -3.67 -17.65 7.74
CA TRP A 228 -2.89 -16.45 7.45
C TRP A 228 -3.43 -15.74 6.20
N PRO A 229 -3.79 -14.44 6.28
CA PRO A 229 -4.38 -13.70 5.16
C PRO A 229 -3.31 -13.12 4.23
N PHE A 230 -2.96 -13.85 3.17
CA PHE A 230 -2.12 -13.31 2.11
C PHE A 230 -2.90 -12.32 1.25
N MET A 231 -2.35 -11.15 0.97
CA MET A 231 -3.03 -10.07 0.26
C MET A 231 -2.35 -9.74 -1.07
N SER A 232 -3.13 -9.44 -2.10
CA SER A 232 -2.64 -8.83 -3.34
C SER A 232 -3.52 -7.68 -3.81
N VAL A 233 -2.87 -6.65 -4.33
CA VAL A 233 -3.48 -5.52 -5.05
C VAL A 233 -3.30 -5.63 -6.57
N HIS A 234 -2.67 -6.69 -7.09
CA HIS A 234 -2.34 -6.79 -8.52
C HIS A 234 -3.59 -6.94 -9.41
N PHE A 235 -4.70 -7.37 -8.82
CA PHE A 235 -5.98 -7.54 -9.50
C PHE A 235 -6.85 -6.27 -9.51
N TRP A 236 -6.29 -5.13 -9.10
CA TRP A 236 -7.02 -3.86 -9.03
C TRP A 236 -7.70 -3.53 -10.37
N GLY A 237 -8.98 -3.17 -10.33
CA GLY A 237 -9.78 -2.84 -11.50
C GLY A 237 -10.35 -4.03 -12.27
N GLU A 238 -10.01 -5.27 -11.90
CA GLU A 238 -10.53 -6.45 -12.61
C GLU A 238 -11.96 -6.80 -12.17
N ASP A 239 -12.74 -7.31 -13.13
CA ASP A 239 -13.97 -8.06 -12.85
C ASP A 239 -13.60 -9.43 -12.27
N PRO A 240 -14.06 -9.76 -11.04
CA PRO A 240 -13.73 -11.02 -10.39
C PRO A 240 -14.43 -12.26 -11.01
N THR A 241 -15.33 -12.10 -11.97
CA THR A 241 -16.15 -13.18 -12.55
C THR A 241 -15.33 -14.23 -13.29
N GLY A 242 -15.50 -15.49 -12.88
CA GLY A 242 -14.90 -16.67 -13.51
C GLY A 242 -14.05 -17.51 -12.55
N THR A 243 -13.13 -18.26 -13.13
CA THR A 243 -12.27 -19.20 -12.40
C THR A 243 -11.04 -18.49 -11.83
N TRP A 244 -10.85 -18.57 -10.52
CA TRP A 244 -9.61 -18.24 -9.85
C TRP A 244 -8.81 -19.51 -9.58
N THR A 245 -7.50 -19.48 -9.79
CA THR A 245 -6.63 -20.64 -9.56
C THR A 245 -5.56 -20.30 -8.52
N LEU A 246 -5.60 -20.98 -7.38
CA LEU A 246 -4.56 -20.93 -6.36
C LEU A 246 -3.59 -22.09 -6.60
N ARG A 247 -2.33 -21.79 -6.84
CA ARG A 247 -1.27 -22.76 -7.05
C ARG A 247 -0.28 -22.70 -5.89
N THR A 248 -0.07 -23.84 -5.24
CA THR A 248 0.95 -24.00 -4.20
C THR A 248 2.01 -25.00 -4.64
N THR A 249 3.27 -24.63 -4.51
CA THR A 249 4.43 -25.46 -4.86
C THR A 249 5.25 -25.72 -3.61
N PHE A 250 5.78 -26.94 -3.47
CA PHE A 250 6.72 -27.29 -2.41
C PHE A 250 8.03 -27.81 -2.98
N ARG A 251 9.10 -27.04 -2.79
CA ARG A 251 10.40 -27.25 -3.45
C ARG A 251 11.38 -28.14 -2.68
N ALA A 252 11.04 -28.55 -1.46
CA ALA A 252 11.93 -29.37 -0.65
C ALA A 252 12.09 -30.78 -1.24
N SER A 253 13.26 -31.38 -0.99
CA SER A 253 13.60 -32.72 -1.47
C SER A 253 13.05 -33.86 -0.57
N SER A 254 12.50 -33.53 0.60
CA SER A 254 11.88 -34.45 1.55
C SER A 254 10.67 -33.80 2.24
N GLY A 255 9.94 -34.60 3.03
CA GLY A 255 8.74 -34.15 3.76
C GLY A 255 7.52 -33.91 2.87
N SER A 256 6.50 -33.32 3.48
CA SER A 256 5.28 -32.91 2.78
C SER A 256 4.66 -31.68 3.44
N VAL A 257 3.80 -30.98 2.70
CA VAL A 257 3.04 -29.83 3.19
C VAL A 257 1.55 -30.14 3.10
N PHE A 258 0.81 -29.84 4.17
CA PHE A 258 -0.63 -30.02 4.23
C PHE A 258 -1.34 -28.66 4.27
N ILE A 259 -2.24 -28.42 3.31
CA ILE A 259 -2.98 -27.16 3.18
C ILE A 259 -4.44 -27.41 3.50
N THR A 260 -5.01 -26.55 4.34
CA THR A 260 -6.42 -26.58 4.78
C THR A 260 -6.98 -25.18 4.93
N ASN A 261 -8.30 -25.08 5.19
CA ASN A 261 -8.99 -23.83 5.52
C ASN A 261 -8.77 -22.71 4.49
N VAL A 262 -8.73 -23.04 3.21
CA VAL A 262 -8.45 -22.06 2.16
C VAL A 262 -9.72 -21.27 1.84
N THR A 263 -9.68 -19.95 2.00
CA THR A 263 -10.75 -19.04 1.64
C THR A 263 -10.24 -17.93 0.74
N LEU A 264 -11.06 -17.56 -0.25
CA LEU A 264 -10.80 -16.42 -1.14
C LEU A 264 -11.78 -15.31 -0.80
N THR A 265 -11.27 -14.13 -0.41
CA THR A 265 -12.09 -12.94 -0.15
C THR A 265 -11.66 -11.81 -1.07
N GLY A 266 -12.59 -11.28 -1.86
CA GLY A 266 -12.36 -10.11 -2.70
C GLY A 266 -13.03 -8.87 -2.12
N PHE A 267 -12.38 -7.72 -2.28
CA PHE A 267 -12.91 -6.41 -1.92
C PHE A 267 -12.92 -5.52 -3.15
N GLY A 268 -13.96 -4.71 -3.31
CA GLY A 268 -14.09 -3.87 -4.49
C GLY A 268 -15.35 -3.03 -4.48
N ILE A 269 -15.75 -2.58 -5.66
CA ILE A 269 -16.95 -1.77 -5.86
C ILE A 269 -17.84 -2.38 -6.93
N ALA A 270 -19.14 -2.11 -6.79
CA ALA A 270 -20.06 -2.16 -7.92
C ALA A 270 -19.87 -0.87 -8.71
N GLU A 271 -19.45 -0.96 -9.97
CA GLU A 271 -19.61 0.19 -10.84
C GLU A 271 -21.11 0.45 -11.02
N GLY A 272 -21.51 1.69 -10.73
CA GLY A 272 -22.87 2.11 -11.04
C GLY A 272 -23.03 2.09 -12.55
N VAL A 273 -24.06 1.41 -13.06
CA VAL A 273 -24.61 1.71 -14.39
C VAL A 273 -25.02 3.18 -14.34
N SER A 274 -24.10 4.06 -14.72
CA SER A 274 -24.38 5.49 -14.78
C SER A 274 -25.44 5.67 -15.85
N GLY A 275 -26.65 5.98 -15.39
CA GLY A 275 -27.81 6.14 -16.25
C GLY A 275 -27.51 7.14 -17.36
N ASN A 276 -27.69 6.67 -18.59
CA ASN A 276 -28.15 7.44 -19.74
C ASN A 276 -27.44 8.79 -19.96
N SER A 277 -26.28 8.76 -20.63
CA SER A 277 -25.91 9.89 -21.48
C SER A 277 -25.45 9.40 -22.84
N ASN A 278 -26.34 9.59 -23.83
CA ASN A 278 -25.97 9.75 -25.22
C ASN A 278 -24.99 10.94 -25.36
N ARG A 279 -23.72 10.72 -25.02
CA ARG A 279 -22.60 11.52 -25.54
C ARG A 279 -21.68 10.53 -26.23
N GLY A 280 -21.83 10.46 -27.55
CA GLY A 280 -20.85 9.77 -28.38
C GLY A 280 -19.47 10.32 -28.08
N LEU A 281 -18.52 9.40 -27.84
CA LEU A 281 -17.09 9.44 -28.15
C LEU A 281 -16.38 8.37 -27.32
N CYS A 282 -15.99 7.25 -27.95
CA CYS A 282 -14.83 6.43 -27.58
C CYS A 282 -14.46 5.55 -28.78
N GLN A 283 -13.42 5.94 -29.53
CA GLN A 283 -12.90 5.15 -30.66
C GLN A 283 -11.77 4.18 -30.25
N ASN A 284 -11.11 4.40 -29.09
CA ASN A 284 -9.94 3.63 -28.66
C ASN A 284 -10.04 3.11 -27.19
N CYS A 285 -11.18 2.53 -26.77
CA CYS A 285 -11.21 1.71 -25.54
C CYS A 285 -11.11 0.22 -25.92
N LEU A 286 -10.22 -0.53 -25.27
CA LEU A 286 -9.89 -1.93 -25.58
C LEU A 286 -11.08 -2.91 -25.48
N ARG A 287 -12.24 -2.50 -24.91
CA ARG A 287 -13.47 -3.31 -24.80
C ARG A 287 -14.76 -2.68 -25.35
N GLY A 288 -14.68 -1.60 -26.12
CA GLY A 288 -15.87 -0.99 -26.75
C GLY A 288 -16.77 -0.20 -25.79
N CYS A 289 -17.75 0.51 -26.35
CA CYS A 289 -18.56 1.51 -25.65
C CYS A 289 -19.65 0.89 -24.76
N GLY A 290 -19.73 1.30 -23.48
CA GLY A 290 -20.79 0.89 -22.56
C GLY A 290 -20.42 1.03 -21.08
N ASP A 291 -19.13 0.97 -20.76
CA ASP A 291 -18.61 1.08 -19.40
C ASP A 291 -17.63 2.26 -19.26
N VAL A 292 -17.43 2.72 -18.02
CA VAL A 292 -16.48 3.78 -17.67
C VAL A 292 -15.07 3.31 -18.05
N CYS A 293 -14.35 4.03 -18.92
CA CYS A 293 -13.00 3.59 -19.33
C CYS A 293 -11.97 3.87 -18.21
N ASP A 294 -11.80 2.89 -17.33
CA ASP A 294 -10.93 2.94 -16.16
C ASP A 294 -9.43 2.70 -16.45
N VAL A 295 -9.08 2.37 -17.70
CA VAL A 295 -7.71 2.37 -18.22
C VAL A 295 -7.72 2.79 -19.69
N CYS A 296 -6.87 3.77 -20.04
CA CYS A 296 -6.73 4.25 -21.40
C CYS A 296 -5.47 3.66 -22.04
N SER A 297 -5.57 3.25 -23.30
CA SER A 297 -4.38 2.82 -24.08
C SER A 297 -3.43 3.97 -24.39
N GLU A 298 -3.93 5.22 -24.29
CA GLU A 298 -3.23 6.45 -24.65
C GLU A 298 -3.39 7.51 -23.54
N LEU A 299 -4.21 8.54 -23.72
CA LEU A 299 -4.28 9.72 -22.84
C LEU A 299 -5.59 9.77 -22.03
N ARG A 300 -5.55 10.44 -20.87
CA ARG A 300 -6.70 10.62 -19.96
C ARG A 300 -7.07 12.06 -19.71
N LEU A 301 -8.36 12.38 -19.75
CA LEU A 301 -8.82 13.67 -19.24
C LEU A 301 -8.70 13.73 -17.72
N ASN A 302 -8.00 14.75 -17.20
CA ASN A 302 -7.79 14.94 -15.76
C ASN A 302 -9.11 15.10 -14.97
N TYR A 303 -10.13 15.70 -15.58
CA TYR A 303 -11.40 16.03 -14.90
C TYR A 303 -12.52 14.99 -15.10
N SER A 304 -12.50 14.22 -16.18
CA SER A 304 -13.59 13.30 -16.55
C SER A 304 -13.14 11.85 -16.69
N LEU A 305 -11.83 11.60 -16.59
CA LEU A 305 -11.22 10.27 -16.71
C LEU A 305 -11.44 9.58 -18.07
N ALA A 306 -12.11 10.24 -19.02
CA ALA A 306 -12.36 9.71 -20.34
C ALA A 306 -11.05 9.56 -21.13
N CYS A 307 -10.98 8.46 -21.87
CA CYS A 307 -9.87 8.17 -22.75
C CYS A 307 -9.93 9.03 -24.00
N VAL A 308 -8.81 9.65 -24.31
CA VAL A 308 -8.63 10.46 -25.51
C VAL A 308 -7.37 9.98 -26.23
N SER A 309 -7.42 9.95 -27.56
CA SER A 309 -6.24 9.66 -28.37
C SER A 309 -5.31 10.89 -28.49
N THR A 310 -5.84 12.07 -28.21
CA THR A 310 -5.12 13.35 -28.24
C THR A 310 -5.76 14.30 -27.25
N CYS A 311 -4.96 15.13 -26.57
CA CYS A 311 -5.49 16.10 -25.63
C CYS A 311 -6.40 17.15 -26.30
N PRO A 312 -7.59 17.45 -25.74
CA PRO A 312 -8.47 18.48 -26.26
C PRO A 312 -7.82 19.87 -26.29
N ASN A 313 -8.34 20.77 -27.12
CA ASN A 313 -7.85 22.14 -27.21
C ASN A 313 -7.81 22.83 -25.82
N ALA A 314 -6.74 23.59 -25.58
CA ALA A 314 -6.41 24.21 -24.29
C ALA A 314 -6.04 23.22 -23.17
N THR A 315 -5.69 21.98 -23.51
CA THR A 315 -5.00 21.05 -22.61
C THR A 315 -3.66 20.62 -23.19
N ILE A 316 -2.68 20.34 -22.34
CA ILE A 316 -1.39 19.76 -22.73
C ILE A 316 -1.30 18.32 -22.24
N GLU A 317 -0.58 17.50 -23.01
CA GLU A 317 -0.20 16.16 -22.58
C GLU A 317 0.87 16.25 -21.50
N TYR A 318 0.60 15.59 -20.37
CA TYR A 318 1.54 15.49 -19.26
C TYR A 318 1.33 14.17 -18.52
N ASN A 319 2.34 13.29 -18.54
CA ASN A 319 2.36 11.98 -17.87
C ASN A 319 1.10 11.13 -18.13
N GLY A 320 0.65 11.04 -19.38
CA GLY A 320 -0.54 10.26 -19.75
C GLY A 320 -1.88 10.95 -19.46
N TYR A 321 -1.86 12.21 -19.00
CA TYR A 321 -3.04 13.01 -18.73
C TYR A 321 -3.10 14.25 -19.62
N CYS A 322 -4.32 14.71 -19.87
CA CYS A 322 -4.63 15.98 -20.50
C CYS A 322 -5.03 16.98 -19.42
N ILE A 323 -4.10 17.90 -19.14
CA ILE A 323 -4.23 18.93 -18.10
C ILE A 323 -4.48 20.30 -18.73
N ALA A 324 -5.18 21.19 -18.03
CA ALA A 324 -5.45 22.55 -18.52
C ALA A 324 -4.13 23.30 -18.82
N GLY A 325 -3.98 23.76 -20.07
CA GLY A 325 -2.80 24.49 -20.52
C GLY A 325 -2.91 25.98 -20.23
N SER A 326 -2.30 26.44 -19.14
CA SER A 326 -1.89 27.83 -18.87
C SER A 326 -1.21 27.85 -17.49
N VAL A 327 0.00 28.35 -17.20
CA VAL A 327 0.86 29.40 -17.76
C VAL A 327 2.30 29.04 -17.37
N ILE A 328 3.25 28.99 -18.33
CA ILE A 328 4.68 29.11 -18.02
C ILE A 328 4.84 30.50 -17.40
N TYR A 329 5.30 30.63 -16.14
CA TYR A 329 5.71 31.94 -15.61
C TYR A 329 6.95 32.41 -16.39
N PRO A 330 6.87 33.46 -17.22
CA PRO A 330 8.07 34.13 -17.69
C PRO A 330 8.41 35.21 -16.65
N GLU A 331 9.68 35.33 -16.30
CA GLU A 331 10.19 36.36 -15.40
C GLU A 331 9.70 37.76 -15.80
N THR A 332 9.35 38.58 -14.79
CA THR A 332 9.08 40.01 -14.95
C THR A 332 10.28 40.75 -15.54
N PRO A 333 10.09 41.80 -16.37
CA PRO A 333 10.11 43.15 -15.78
C PRO A 333 9.24 44.25 -16.45
N THR A 334 8.73 45.13 -15.58
CA THR A 334 8.51 46.60 -15.69
C THR A 334 7.50 47.21 -16.68
N GLY A 335 6.63 48.10 -16.16
CA GLY A 335 6.06 49.23 -16.94
C GLY A 335 4.68 49.76 -16.50
N ASN A 336 4.69 50.79 -15.66
CA ASN A 336 3.65 51.75 -15.22
C ASN A 336 2.34 51.92 -16.06
N SER A 337 1.19 52.11 -15.40
CA SER A 337 0.54 53.42 -15.12
C SER A 337 -0.98 53.32 -14.85
N ALA A 338 -1.39 53.91 -13.71
CA ALA A 338 -2.59 54.72 -13.43
C ALA A 338 -4.03 54.20 -13.72
N ASP A 339 -4.82 54.08 -12.65
CA ASP A 339 -5.85 55.05 -12.19
C ASP A 339 -7.17 54.37 -11.76
N GLY A 340 -7.85 54.95 -10.77
CA GLY A 340 -9.20 54.54 -10.37
C GLY A 340 -9.44 54.45 -8.86
N THR A 341 -9.62 55.60 -8.22
CA THR A 341 -10.12 55.73 -6.86
C THR A 341 -11.59 55.29 -6.76
N THR A 342 -11.90 54.39 -5.82
CA THR A 342 -13.27 54.24 -5.29
C THR A 342 -13.21 53.97 -3.79
N THR A 343 -13.73 54.91 -3.01
CA THR A 343 -13.89 54.83 -1.56
C THR A 343 -15.12 53.99 -1.21
N VAL A 344 -14.94 52.93 -0.42
CA VAL A 344 -16.04 52.18 0.21
C VAL A 344 -15.77 52.11 1.72
N ILE A 345 -16.76 52.59 2.48
CA ILE A 345 -16.80 52.62 3.94
C ILE A 345 -16.99 51.18 4.45
N LEU A 346 -16.00 50.64 5.17
CA LEU A 346 -16.10 49.37 5.89
C LEU A 346 -16.12 49.65 7.40
N VAL A 347 -17.30 49.52 8.00
CA VAL A 347 -17.44 49.38 9.46
C VAL A 347 -16.97 47.98 9.85
N SER A 348 -16.10 47.96 10.85
CA SER A 348 -15.25 46.86 11.33
C SER A 348 -16.00 45.61 11.81
N VAL A 349 -15.94 44.52 11.04
CA VAL A 349 -16.27 43.15 11.50
C VAL A 349 -15.14 42.52 12.32
N ALA A 350 -13.92 43.08 12.22
CA ALA A 350 -12.73 42.58 12.94
C ALA A 350 -12.84 42.72 14.47
N ALA A 351 -13.53 43.74 14.98
CA ALA A 351 -13.62 43.97 16.43
C ALA A 351 -14.48 42.90 17.15
N VAL A 352 -15.51 42.38 16.49
CA VAL A 352 -16.40 41.35 17.08
C VAL A 352 -15.70 39.99 17.13
N VAL A 353 -14.94 39.64 16.08
CA VAL A 353 -14.21 38.36 16.01
C VAL A 353 -13.11 38.29 17.07
N VAL A 354 -12.35 39.38 17.26
CA VAL A 354 -11.27 39.43 18.27
C VAL A 354 -11.83 39.31 19.69
N VAL A 355 -12.97 39.96 19.99
CA VAL A 355 -13.62 39.85 21.30
C VAL A 355 -14.16 38.44 21.54
N THR A 356 -14.75 37.79 20.52
CA THR A 356 -15.24 36.41 20.66
C THR A 356 -14.11 35.41 20.89
N LEU A 357 -12.97 35.56 20.20
CA LEU A 357 -11.81 34.69 20.39
C LEU A 357 -11.19 34.85 21.79
N PHE A 358 -11.14 36.08 22.30
CA PHE A 358 -10.62 36.34 23.65
C PHE A 358 -11.49 35.70 24.75
N VAL A 359 -12.81 35.74 24.60
CA VAL A 359 -13.75 35.12 25.55
C VAL A 359 -13.63 33.60 25.52
N VAL A 360 -13.49 32.98 24.33
CA VAL A 360 -13.32 31.53 24.20
C VAL A 360 -12.01 31.07 24.85
N VAL A 361 -10.90 31.79 24.63
CA VAL A 361 -9.60 31.47 25.25
C VAL A 361 -9.68 31.57 26.78
N LEU A 362 -10.34 32.60 27.32
CA LEU A 362 -10.55 32.75 28.77
C LEU A 362 -11.39 31.61 29.35
N VAL A 363 -12.47 31.19 28.69
CA VAL A 363 -13.30 30.07 29.14
C VAL A 363 -12.50 28.77 29.15
N VAL A 364 -11.72 28.49 28.11
CA VAL A 364 -10.87 27.29 28.05
C VAL A 364 -9.81 27.29 29.16
N LEU A 365 -9.15 28.43 29.42
CA LEU A 365 -8.19 28.57 30.52
C LEU A 365 -8.83 28.31 31.88
N VAL A 366 -10.03 28.84 32.13
CA VAL A 366 -10.77 28.60 33.38
C VAL A 366 -11.12 27.11 33.53
N VAL A 367 -11.59 26.45 32.46
CA VAL A 367 -11.90 25.02 32.48
C VAL A 367 -10.65 24.17 32.74
N VAL A 368 -9.51 24.50 32.13
CA VAL A 368 -8.22 23.81 32.36
C VAL A 368 -7.72 24.00 33.79
N LEU A 369 -7.88 25.19 34.37
CA LEU A 369 -7.49 25.45 35.76
C LEU A 369 -8.41 24.74 36.76
N VAL A 370 -9.72 24.69 36.50
CA VAL A 370 -10.69 23.98 37.34
C VAL A 370 -10.46 22.46 37.28
N THR A 371 -10.18 21.91 36.10
CA THR A 371 -9.87 20.48 35.94
C THR A 371 -8.53 20.10 36.57
N ARG A 372 -7.49 20.94 36.46
CA ARG A 372 -6.22 20.75 37.18
C ARG A 372 -6.39 20.79 38.70
N LYS A 373 -7.22 21.70 39.23
CA LYS A 373 -7.52 21.77 40.66
C LYS A 373 -8.25 20.52 41.15
N ARG A 374 -9.26 20.05 40.42
CA ARG A 374 -9.97 18.79 40.72
C ARG A 374 -9.07 17.55 40.64
N ARG A 375 -8.04 17.55 39.79
CA ARG A 375 -7.07 16.45 39.69
C ARG A 375 -6.09 16.43 40.88
N LYS A 376 -5.73 17.60 41.41
CA LYS A 376 -4.88 17.74 42.60
C LYS A 376 -5.61 17.32 43.89
N ASP A 377 -6.90 17.65 43.99
CA ASP A 377 -7.72 17.29 45.15
C ASP A 377 -8.05 15.78 45.18
N ARG A 378 -8.10 15.12 44.01
CA ARG A 378 -8.35 13.66 43.89
C ARG A 378 -7.12 12.80 44.22
N PHE A 379 -5.91 13.37 44.27
CA PHE A 379 -4.68 12.61 44.57
C PHE A 379 -4.30 12.63 46.06
N SER A 380 -5.03 13.38 46.90
CA SER A 380 -4.72 13.51 48.33
C SER A 380 -5.48 12.54 49.24
N THR A 381 -6.32 11.66 48.70
CA THR A 381 -7.06 10.65 49.47
C THR A 381 -7.02 9.32 48.73
N THR A 382 -6.71 8.23 49.47
CA THR A 382 -6.70 6.80 49.03
C THR A 382 -5.38 6.41 48.33
N THR A 383 -4.54 5.44 48.73
CA THR A 383 -4.56 4.36 49.74
C THR A 383 -3.15 3.77 49.86
N THR A 384 -2.81 3.33 51.07
CA THR A 384 -1.71 2.42 51.43
C THR A 384 -1.68 1.15 50.56
N ALA A 385 -0.57 0.88 49.89
CA ALA A 385 -0.28 -0.46 49.35
C ALA A 385 1.24 -0.75 49.39
N THR A 386 1.52 -1.92 49.93
CA THR A 386 2.76 -2.68 50.11
C THR A 386 3.86 -2.53 49.03
N ASN A 387 5.10 -2.37 49.49
CA ASN A 387 6.33 -2.45 48.69
C ASN A 387 6.56 -3.89 48.19
N VAL A 388 6.72 -4.06 46.89
CA VAL A 388 7.44 -5.19 46.27
C VAL A 388 8.47 -4.59 45.34
N TYR A 389 9.75 -4.79 45.66
CA TYR A 389 10.89 -4.41 44.82
C TYR A 389 11.07 -5.44 43.72
N TRP A 390 11.18 -5.00 42.47
CA TRP A 390 11.86 -5.71 41.39
C TRP A 390 12.96 -4.80 40.86
N SER A 391 14.20 -5.21 41.07
CA SER A 391 15.41 -4.61 40.50
C SER A 391 15.57 -5.04 39.04
N LEU A 392 15.70 -4.08 38.13
CA LEU A 392 16.17 -4.27 36.76
C LEU A 392 17.72 -4.37 36.79
N PRO A 393 18.35 -5.25 35.98
CA PRO A 393 19.80 -5.20 35.79
C PRO A 393 20.18 -4.02 34.87
N ASP A 394 21.26 -3.34 35.24
CA ASP A 394 21.92 -2.33 34.42
C ASP A 394 22.42 -2.94 33.10
N ILE A 395 22.16 -2.26 31.98
CA ILE A 395 22.78 -2.51 30.68
C ILE A 395 24.09 -1.72 30.69
N ASP A 396 25.20 -2.44 30.62
CA ASP A 396 26.55 -1.90 30.49
C ASP A 396 26.77 -1.50 29.02
N ASP A 397 26.88 -0.19 28.75
CA ASP A 397 27.30 0.36 27.46
C ASP A 397 28.83 0.21 27.35
N ASN A 398 29.28 -0.95 26.90
CA ASN A 398 30.61 -1.13 26.30
C ASN A 398 30.60 -2.48 25.56
N ASP A 399 30.48 -2.44 24.25
CA ASP A 399 31.29 -3.29 23.37
C ASP A 399 31.29 -2.68 21.96
N ASP A 400 32.42 -2.03 21.69
CA ASP A 400 32.88 -1.54 20.40
C ASP A 400 33.48 -2.76 19.67
N GLU A 401 32.69 -3.43 18.83
CA GLU A 401 33.23 -4.38 17.85
C GLU A 401 32.83 -3.99 16.42
N THR A 402 33.83 -3.39 15.77
CA THR A 402 33.99 -3.25 14.34
C THR A 402 33.83 -4.59 13.62
N VAL A 403 32.79 -4.74 12.81
CA VAL A 403 32.76 -5.75 11.74
C VAL A 403 33.01 -5.03 10.42
N GLN A 404 34.22 -5.23 9.90
CA GLN A 404 34.60 -4.96 8.52
C GLN A 404 33.92 -5.99 7.61
N ILE A 405 33.43 -5.52 6.46
CA ILE A 405 32.87 -6.33 5.36
C ILE A 405 34.01 -6.85 4.49
#